data_AF-A0A0V1M7G6-F1
#
_entry.id   AF-A0A0V1M7G6-F1
#
_cell.length_a   1.000
_cell.length_b   1.000
_cell.length_c   1.000
_cell.angle_alpha   90.00
_cell.angle_beta   90.00
_cell.angle_gamma   90.00
#
_symmetry.space_group_name_H-M   'P 1'
#
loop_
_entity.id
_entity.type
_entity.pdbx_description
1 polymer ?
#
loop_
_entity_poly.entity_id
_entity_poly.type
_entity_poly.pdbx_seq_one_letter_code
_entity_poly.pdbx_strand_id
1 'polypeptide(L)' 'MLALDASPFGISAVLSHELPNESEAPVAFGSRTPRKSERNYSQLDNETLTIILKVKNFIRT' A
#
# COMPACT_ATOMS: atom_id res chain seq x y z
N MET A 1 5.91 5.13 -9.25
CA MET A 1 4.48 4.81 -9.11
C MET A 1 4.18 4.13 -7.77
N LEU A 2 2.98 4.31 -7.20
CA LEU A 2 2.54 3.63 -5.97
C LEU A 2 1.38 2.70 -6.31
N ALA A 3 1.58 1.38 -6.17
CA ALA A 3 0.55 0.37 -6.37
C ALA A 3 0.04 -0.14 -5.01
N LEU A 4 -1.28 -0.17 -4.84
CA LEU A 4 -1.93 -0.54 -3.59
C LEU A 4 -2.90 -1.70 -3.85
N ASP A 5 -2.90 -2.68 -2.96
CA ASP A 5 -3.92 -3.73 -2.95
C ASP A 5 -4.42 -3.92 -1.52
N ALA A 6 -5.74 -3.90 -1.36
CA ALA A 6 -6.39 -3.96 -0.07
C ALA A 6 -7.55 -4.95 -0.12
N SER A 7 -7.45 -5.98 0.72
CA SER A 7 -8.45 -7.01 0.89
C SER A 7 -8.80 -7.17 2.37
N PRO A 8 -9.93 -7.83 2.70
CA PRO A 8 -10.29 -8.14 4.08
C PRO A 8 -9.24 -8.99 4.82
N PHE A 9 -8.34 -9.63 4.08
CA PHE A 9 -7.33 -10.55 4.60
C PHE A 9 -5.94 -9.92 4.69
N GLY A 10 -5.64 -8.94 3.84
CA GLY A 10 -4.30 -8.38 3.72
C GLY A 10 -4.30 -7.05 3.00
N ILE A 11 -3.43 -6.17 3.48
CA ILE A 11 -3.15 -4.88 2.85
C ILE A 11 -1.70 -4.91 2.37
N SER A 12 -1.48 -4.62 1.09
CA SER A 12 -0.15 -4.63 0.45
C SER A 12 0.08 -3.36 -0.38
N ALA A 13 1.34 -2.98 -0.57
CA ALA A 13 1.71 -1.97 -1.54
C ALA A 13 3.14 -2.14 -1.98
N VAL A 14 3.36 -1.62 -3.17
CA VAL A 14 4.64 -1.53 -3.82
C VAL A 14 4.86 -0.06 -4.19
N LEU A 15 5.94 0.51 -3.66
CA LEU A 15 6.48 1.77 -4.16
C LEU A 15 7.48 1.42 -5.25
N SER A 16 7.22 1.85 -6.48
CA SER A 16 8.07 1.66 -7.64
C SER A 16 8.62 3.00 -8.11
N HIS A 17 9.80 3.01 -8.71
CA HIS A 17 10.36 4.15 -9.42
C HIS A 17 10.41 3.84 -10.92
N GLU A 18 10.02 4.80 -11.72
CA GLU A 18 10.12 4.71 -13.17
C GLU A 18 11.55 5.08 -13.57
N LEU A 19 12.25 4.12 -14.17
CA LEU A 19 13.63 4.29 -14.59
C LEU A 19 13.71 5.08 -15.91
N PRO A 20 14.88 5.64 -16.24
CA PRO A 20 15.10 6.37 -17.50
C PRO A 20 14.85 5.54 -18.77
N ASN A 21 14.72 4.22 -18.64
CA ASN A 21 14.44 3.28 -19.72
C ASN A 21 12.97 2.86 -19.79
N GLU A 22 12.06 3.64 -19.19
CA GLU A 22 10.60 3.38 -19.14
C GLU A 22 10.23 2.10 -18.39
N SER A 23 11.16 1.51 -17.64
CA SER A 23 10.91 0.32 -16.83
C SER A 23 10.59 0.71 -15.39
N GLU A 24 9.62 0.04 -14.77
CA GLU A 24 9.33 0.22 -13.35
C GLU A 24 10.16 -0.73 -12.49
N ALA A 25 10.95 -0.17 -11.58
CA ALA A 25 11.68 -0.94 -10.57
C ALA A 25 11.05 -0.73 -9.19
N PRO A 26 10.68 -1.80 -8.45
CA PRO A 26 10.18 -1.66 -7.10
C PRO A 26 11.29 -1.20 -6.15
N VAL A 27 11.03 -0.12 -5.41
CA VAL A 27 11.93 0.49 -4.44
C VAL A 27 11.63 -0.01 -3.02
N ALA A 28 10.35 -0.18 -2.69
CA ALA A 28 9.97 -0.60 -1.35
C ALA A 28 8.64 -1.36 -1.32
N PHE A 29 8.56 -2.35 -0.43
CA PHE A 29 7.40 -3.21 -0.25
C PHE A 29 6.88 -3.08 1.19
N GLY A 30 5.56 -3.02 1.34
CA GLY A 30 4.93 -2.96 2.65
C GLY A 30 3.63 -3.74 2.72
N SER A 31 3.61 -4.80 3.52
CA SER A 31 2.41 -5.60 3.79
C SER A 31 2.08 -5.64 5.27
N ARG A 32 0.78 -5.70 5.57
CA ARG A 32 0.25 -5.79 6.93
C ARG A 32 -1.09 -6.51 6.92
N THR A 33 -1.33 -7.33 7.93
CA THR A 33 -2.66 -7.90 8.18
C THR A 33 -3.57 -6.85 8.83
N PRO A 34 -4.77 -6.58 8.28
CA PRO A 34 -5.75 -5.69 8.89
C PRO A 34 -6.24 -6.24 10.23
N ARG A 35 -6.42 -5.34 11.20
CA ARG A 35 -7.01 -5.63 12.52
C ARG A 35 -8.47 -6.04 12.36
N LYS A 36 -9.04 -6.74 13.35
CA LYS A 36 -10.45 -7.22 13.29
C LYS A 36 -11.46 -6.14 12.90
N SER A 37 -11.27 -4.91 13.36
CA SER A 37 -12.12 -3.76 12.99
C SER A 37 -11.97 -3.35 11.53
N GLU A 38 -10.74 -3.42 11.01
CA GLU A 38 -10.38 -3.00 9.64
C GLU A 38 -10.83 -4.03 8.60
N ARG A 39 -11.07 -5.29 8.99
CA ARG A 39 -11.59 -6.33 8.07
C ARG A 39 -13.02 -6.08 7.60
N ASN A 40 -13.78 -5.28 8.35
CA ASN A 40 -15.18 -4.95 8.05
C ASN A 40 -15.32 -3.60 7.35
N TYR A 41 -14.20 -2.97 6.98
CA TYR A 41 -14.20 -1.70 6.26
C TYR A 41 -14.71 -1.89 4.83
N SER A 42 -15.34 -0.84 4.29
CA SER A 42 -15.71 -0.81 2.88
C SER A 42 -14.45 -0.83 2.01
N GLN A 43 -14.59 -1.13 0.72
CA GLN A 43 -13.45 -1.13 -0.20
C GLN A 43 -12.75 0.24 -0.26
N LEU A 44 -13.52 1.33 -0.25
CA LEU A 44 -12.99 2.71 -0.20
C LEU A 44 -12.25 3.00 1.10
N ASP A 45 -12.77 2.53 2.24
CA ASP A 45 -12.11 2.68 3.53
C ASP A 45 -10.79 1.90 3.57
N ASN A 46 -10.76 0.71 2.97
CA ASN A 46 -9.56 -0.11 2.86
C ASN A 46 -8.50 0.54 1.97
N GLU A 47 -8.90 1.11 0.82
CA GLU A 47 -8.00 1.90 -0.04
C GLU A 47 -7.44 3.11 0.71
N THR A 48 -8.30 3.86 1.41
CA THR A 48 -7.91 5.03 2.21
C THR A 48 -6.95 4.67 3.34
N LEU A 49 -7.27 3.60 4.09
CA LEU A 49 -6.42 3.07 5.16
C LEU A 49 -5.05 2.68 4.61
N THR A 50 -5.03 2.07 3.43
CA THR A 50 -3.80 1.64 2.74
C THR A 50 -2.94 2.83 2.35
N ILE A 51 -3.52 3.90 1.80
CA ILE A 51 -2.83 5.14 1.47
C ILE A 51 -2.20 5.76 2.73
N ILE A 52 -3.00 5.96 3.80
CA ILE A 52 -2.52 6.57 5.05
C ILE A 52 -1.37 5.76 5.66
N LEU A 53 -1.49 4.44 5.68
CA LEU A 53 -0.46 3.57 6.23
C LEU A 53 0.85 3.67 5.44
N LYS A 54 0.76 3.72 4.10
CA LYS A 54 1.94 3.85 3.23
C LYS A 54 2.60 5.21 3.35
N VAL A 55 1.84 6.29 3.33
CA VAL A 55 2.35 7.65 3.57
C VAL A 55 3.10 7.70 4.89
N LYS A 56 2.55 7.12 5.96
CA LYS A 56 3.24 7.03 7.26
C LYS A 56 4.51 6.19 7.25
N ASN A 57 4.54 5.08 6.51
CA ASN A 57 5.72 4.19 6.46
C ASN A 57 6.82 4.76 5.55
N PHE A 58 6.48 5.31 4.39
CA PHE A 58 7.46 5.79 3.41
C PHE A 58 7.96 7.21 3.67
N ILE A 59 7.16 8.12 4.27
CA ILE A 59 7.64 9.48 4.61
C ILE A 59 8.52 9.47 5.87
N ARG A 60 8.36 8.46 6.73
CA ARG A 60 9.07 8.39 8.02
C ARG A 60 10.34 7.53 7.97
N THR A 61 10.65 6.93 6.83
CA THR A 61 11.90 6.20 6.56
C THR A 61 12.86 7.13 5.82
#